data_AF-A0A355U0A8-F1
#
_entry.id   AF-A0A355U0A8-F1
#
_cell.length_a   1.000
_cell.length_b   1.000
_cell.length_c   1.000
_cell.angle_alpha   90.00
_cell.angle_beta   90.00
_cell.angle_gamma   90.00
#
_symmetry.space_group_name_H-M   'P 1'
#
loop_
_entity.id
_entity.type
_entity.pdbx_description
1 polymer ?
#
loop_
_entity_poly.entity_id
_entity_poly.type
_entity_poly.pdbx_seq_one_letter_code
_entity_poly.pdbx_strand_id
1 'polypeptide(L)'
;MATEQAFYALVSYKRLISGQTSLYNMTDVFDSPYLPYDVDFDGKVSIDDATLIQKYMVELSELNAEQIKIADCNNDGKITIDDATFIQKFLVD
;
A
#
# COMPACT_ATOMS: atom_id res chain seq x y z
N MET A 1 5.79 27.30 22.72
CA MET A 1 6.81 27.69 21.72
C MET A 1 8.12 26.88 21.79
N ALA A 2 8.21 25.77 22.55
CA ALA A 2 9.42 24.93 22.59
C ALA A 2 9.21 23.53 21.94
N THR A 3 7.96 23.17 21.69
CA THR A 3 7.57 21.83 21.22
C THR A 3 7.66 21.68 19.71
N GLU A 4 7.44 22.75 18.94
CA GLU A 4 7.48 22.69 17.48
C GLU A 4 8.91 22.59 16.95
N GLN A 5 9.85 23.36 17.49
CA GLN A 5 11.26 23.29 17.07
C GLN A 5 11.90 21.94 17.41
N ALA A 6 11.55 21.36 18.57
CA ALA A 6 11.99 20.02 18.95
C ALA A 6 11.42 18.95 18.00
N PHE A 7 10.16 19.10 17.59
CA PHE A 7 9.51 18.21 16.62
C PHE A 7 10.19 18.29 15.24
N TYR A 8 10.44 19.51 14.72
CA TYR A 8 11.16 19.70 13.45
C TYR A 8 12.57 19.12 13.47
N ALA A 9 13.31 19.28 14.58
CA ALA A 9 14.64 18.71 14.74
C ALA A 9 14.62 17.17 14.66
N LEU A 10 13.68 16.53 15.37
CA LEU A 10 13.55 15.07 15.38
C LEU A 10 13.17 14.51 14.00
N VAL A 11 12.23 15.15 13.31
CA VAL A 11 11.79 14.74 11.96
C VAL A 11 12.93 14.91 10.95
N SER A 12 13.66 16.03 10.99
CA SER A 12 14.81 16.27 10.10
C SER A 12 15.93 15.23 10.28
N TYR A 13 16.18 14.81 11.53
CA TYR A 13 17.17 13.79 11.83
C TYR A 13 16.79 12.42 11.26
N LYS A 14 15.52 12.00 11.43
CA LYS A 14 15.00 10.75 10.86
C LYS A 14 15.08 10.71 9.33
N ARG A 15 14.85 11.85 8.67
CA ARG A 15 15.00 11.96 7.20
C ARG A 15 16.46 11.87 6.76
N LEU A 16 17.35 12.55 7.47
CA LEU A 16 18.79 12.52 7.20
C LEU A 16 19.35 11.08 7.24
N ILE A 17 19.00 10.30 8.27
CA ILE A 17 19.46 8.89 8.39
C ILE A 17 18.84 7.98 7.32
N SER A 18 17.71 8.38 6.73
CA SER A 18 17.01 7.65 5.66
C SER A 18 17.46 8.06 4.26
N GLY A 19 18.45 8.96 4.14
CA GLY A 19 18.96 9.45 2.85
C GLY A 19 18.05 10.46 2.14
N GLN A 20 16.98 10.92 2.80
CA GLN A 20 16.03 11.91 2.27
C GLN A 20 16.61 13.33 2.44
N THR A 21 16.99 14.00 1.35
CA THR A 21 17.63 15.34 1.39
C THR A 21 16.64 16.50 1.49
N SER A 22 15.35 16.25 1.27
CA SER A 22 14.32 17.29 1.24
C SER A 22 13.52 17.30 2.54
N LEU A 23 13.75 18.30 3.37
CA LEU A 23 13.05 18.46 4.66
C LEU A 23 11.53 18.62 4.52
N TYR A 24 11.10 19.26 3.43
CA TYR A 24 9.70 19.56 3.12
C TYR A 24 9.04 18.54 2.18
N ASN A 25 9.84 17.68 1.54
CA ASN A 25 9.28 16.66 0.69
C ASN A 25 8.81 15.51 1.58
N MET A 26 7.49 15.35 1.68
CA MET A 26 6.85 14.28 2.44
C MET A 26 6.19 13.24 1.53
N THR A 27 6.50 13.24 0.23
CA THR A 27 5.94 12.24 -0.70
C THR A 27 6.30 10.82 -0.27
N ASP A 28 7.44 10.64 0.38
CA ASP A 28 7.94 9.40 0.97
C ASP A 28 7.13 8.91 2.18
N VAL A 29 6.44 9.81 2.89
CA VAL A 29 5.58 9.46 4.03
C VAL A 29 4.30 8.76 3.54
N PHE A 30 3.95 8.94 2.27
CA PHE A 30 2.81 8.29 1.63
C PHE A 30 3.19 7.00 0.90
N ASP A 31 4.48 6.66 0.81
CA ASP A 31 4.88 5.34 0.34
C ASP A 31 4.45 4.33 1.40
N SER A 32 3.31 3.72 1.12
CA SER A 32 2.89 2.50 1.78
C SER A 32 4.05 1.51 1.71
N PRO A 33 4.49 0.89 2.83
CA PRO A 33 5.56 -0.10 2.80
C PRO A 33 5.17 -1.36 2.03
N TYR A 34 3.90 -1.46 1.62
CA TYR A 34 3.32 -2.59 0.91
C TYR A 34 3.54 -2.49 -0.59
N LEU A 35 3.85 -3.62 -1.21
CA LEU A 35 3.92 -3.71 -2.66
C LEU A 35 2.53 -3.45 -3.25
N PRO A 36 2.44 -2.71 -4.38
CA PRO A 36 1.19 -2.59 -5.10
C PRO A 36 0.74 -3.99 -5.56
N TYR A 37 -0.56 -4.26 -5.43
CA TYR A 37 -1.20 -5.54 -5.79
C TYR A 37 -0.89 -6.74 -4.87
N ASP A 38 -0.06 -6.55 -3.85
CA ASP A 38 0.18 -7.53 -2.78
C ASP A 38 -0.90 -7.32 -1.69
N VAL A 39 -1.93 -8.14 -1.73
CA VAL A 39 -3.11 -8.02 -0.86
C VAL A 39 -2.90 -8.86 0.40
N ASP A 40 -2.13 -9.95 0.36
CA ASP A 40 -1.86 -10.78 1.54
C ASP A 40 -0.62 -10.35 2.36
N PHE A 41 0.14 -9.38 1.87
CA PHE A 41 1.36 -8.82 2.45
C PHE A 41 2.50 -9.83 2.61
N ASP A 42 2.56 -10.84 1.74
CA ASP A 42 3.64 -11.82 1.73
C ASP A 42 4.94 -11.30 1.08
N GLY A 43 4.88 -10.10 0.50
CA GLY A 43 6.00 -9.45 -0.18
C GLY A 43 6.16 -9.85 -1.63
N LYS A 44 5.16 -10.51 -2.23
CA LYS A 44 5.10 -10.92 -3.64
C LYS A 44 3.70 -10.68 -4.16
N VAL A 45 3.59 -10.54 -5.48
CA VAL A 45 2.30 -10.52 -6.16
C VAL A 45 2.11 -11.91 -6.77
N SER A 46 1.03 -12.58 -6.43
CA SER A 46 0.74 -13.95 -6.83
C SER A 46 -0.75 -14.21 -7.07
N ILE A 47 -1.10 -15.43 -7.48
CA ILE A 47 -2.50 -15.83 -7.67
C ILE A 47 -3.25 -15.91 -6.33
N ASP A 48 -2.53 -16.02 -5.22
CA ASP A 48 -3.12 -16.04 -3.89
C ASP A 48 -3.78 -14.67 -3.57
N ASP A 49 -3.17 -13.56 -4.00
CA ASP A 49 -3.75 -12.21 -3.90
C ASP A 49 -5.07 -12.09 -4.66
N ALA A 50 -5.08 -12.55 -5.91
CA ALA A 50 -6.29 -12.58 -6.74
C ALA A 50 -7.37 -13.45 -6.11
N THR A 51 -6.99 -14.53 -5.43
CA THR A 51 -7.91 -15.43 -4.72
C THR A 51 -8.45 -14.78 -3.46
N LEU A 52 -7.63 -13.98 -2.77
CA LEU A 52 -8.01 -13.25 -1.56
C LEU A 52 -9.07 -12.17 -1.88
N ILE A 53 -8.90 -11.42 -2.98
CA ILE A 53 -9.90 -10.49 -3.50
C ILE A 53 -11.23 -11.22 -3.78
N GLN A 54 -11.18 -12.36 -4.47
CA GLN A 54 -12.38 -13.15 -4.76
C GLN A 54 -13.08 -13.65 -3.48
N LYS A 55 -12.32 -14.10 -2.48
CA LYS A 55 -12.88 -14.51 -1.18
C LYS A 55 -13.54 -13.33 -0.45
N TYR A 56 -12.94 -12.14 -0.51
CA TYR A 56 -13.52 -10.92 0.04
C TYR A 56 -14.87 -10.57 -0.61
N MET A 57 -14.98 -10.71 -1.93
CA MET A 57 -16.23 -10.44 -2.66
C MET A 57 -17.40 -11.37 -2.26
N VAL A 58 -17.10 -12.58 -1.79
CA VAL A 58 -18.09 -13.56 -1.35
C VAL A 58 -18.25 -13.55 0.18
N GLU A 59 -17.70 -12.53 0.87
CA GLU A 59 -17.73 -12.39 2.33
C GLU A 59 -17.12 -13.60 3.07
N LEU A 60 -16.22 -14.34 2.41
CA LEU A 60 -15.51 -15.47 3.00
C LEU A 60 -14.25 -15.05 3.78
N SER A 61 -13.77 -13.83 3.54
CA SER A 61 -12.64 -13.23 4.24
C SER A 61 -12.84 -11.72 4.34
N GLU A 62 -12.43 -11.12 5.45
CA GLU A 62 -12.43 -9.65 5.61
C GLU A 62 -11.04 -9.09 5.28
N LEU A 63 -11.01 -7.94 4.62
CA LEU A 63 -9.79 -7.19 4.32
C LEU A 63 -9.65 -6.00 5.26
N ASN A 64 -8.42 -5.72 5.68
CA ASN A 64 -8.10 -4.52 6.43
C ASN A 64 -8.19 -3.27 5.55
N ALA A 65 -8.32 -2.10 6.18
CA ALA A 65 -8.39 -0.82 5.47
C ALA A 65 -7.18 -0.54 4.56
N GLU A 66 -6.01 -1.09 4.89
CA GLU A 66 -4.81 -1.00 4.05
C GLU A 66 -4.89 -1.94 2.85
N GLN A 67 -5.31 -3.19 3.06
CA GLN A 67 -5.54 -4.17 1.99
C GLN A 67 -6.61 -3.69 1.00
N ILE A 68 -7.66 -3.02 1.49
CA ILE A 68 -8.71 -2.45 0.64
C ILE A 68 -8.15 -1.42 -0.35
N LYS A 69 -7.17 -0.61 0.07
CA LYS A 69 -6.54 0.38 -0.82
C LYS A 69 -5.68 -0.27 -1.90
N ILE A 70 -5.10 -1.43 -1.60
CA ILE A 70 -4.13 -2.12 -2.47
C ILE A 70 -4.85 -3.12 -3.37
N ALA A 71 -5.99 -3.64 -2.92
CA ALA A 71 -6.88 -4.53 -3.66
C ALA A 71 -7.57 -3.83 -4.84
N ASP A 72 -7.78 -2.51 -4.78
CA ASP A 72 -8.23 -1.70 -5.92
C ASP A 72 -7.07 -1.54 -6.93
N CYS A 73 -6.93 -2.54 -7.79
CA CYS A 73 -5.82 -2.66 -8.72
C CYS A 73 -6.04 -1.77 -9.95
N ASN A 74 -7.31 -1.55 -10.33
CA ASN A 74 -7.68 -0.73 -11.48
C ASN A 74 -7.89 0.77 -11.11
N ASN A 75 -7.82 1.13 -9.83
CA ASN A 75 -8.04 2.47 -9.27
C ASN A 75 -9.42 3.05 -9.62
N ASP A 76 -10.44 2.21 -9.73
CA ASP A 76 -11.82 2.65 -10.00
C ASP A 76 -12.62 3.00 -8.73
N GLY A 77 -12.02 2.78 -7.56
CA GLY A 77 -12.60 3.03 -6.25
C GLY A 77 -13.49 1.90 -5.73
N LYS A 78 -13.54 0.74 -6.39
CA LYS A 78 -14.35 -0.43 -6.01
C LYS A 78 -13.53 -1.70 -6.16
N ILE A 79 -13.57 -2.55 -5.12
CA ILE A 79 -12.96 -3.87 -5.18
C ILE A 79 -13.92 -4.82 -5.91
N THR A 80 -13.55 -5.21 -7.12
CA THR A 80 -14.36 -6.07 -7.99
C THR A 80 -13.58 -7.26 -8.56
N ILE A 81 -14.26 -8.11 -9.33
CA ILE A 81 -13.62 -9.27 -9.98
C ILE A 81 -12.63 -8.80 -11.05
N ASP A 82 -12.79 -7.56 -11.53
CA ASP A 82 -11.91 -6.94 -12.50
C ASP A 82 -10.51 -6.74 -11.90
N ASP A 83 -10.40 -6.44 -10.60
CA ASP A 83 -9.12 -6.34 -9.88
C ASP A 83 -8.43 -7.70 -9.77
N ALA A 84 -9.19 -8.75 -9.41
CA ALA A 84 -8.66 -10.11 -9.38
C ALA A 84 -8.18 -10.56 -10.78
N THR A 85 -8.89 -10.14 -11.82
CA THR A 85 -8.51 -10.41 -13.22
C THR A 85 -7.29 -9.59 -13.64
N PHE A 86 -7.13 -8.37 -13.12
CA PHE A 86 -5.98 -7.53 -13.37
C PHE A 86 -4.70 -8.18 -12.83
N ILE A 87 -4.72 -8.66 -11.58
CA ILE A 87 -3.59 -9.40 -10.99
C ILE A 87 -3.26 -10.64 -11.83
N GLN A 88 -4.26 -11.41 -12.23
CA GLN A 88 -4.04 -12.60 -13.06
C GLN A 88 -3.39 -12.29 -14.40
N LYS A 89 -3.78 -11.17 -15.06
CA LYS A 89 -3.12 -10.72 -16.30
C LYS A 89 -1.69 -10.27 -16.04
N PHE A 90 -1.48 -9.50 -14.98
CA PHE A 90 -0.16 -9.01 -14.57
C PHE A 90 0.84 -10.15 -14.31
N LEU A 91 0.39 -11.32 -13.85
CA LEU A 91 1.25 -12.49 -13.61
C LEU A 91 1.60 -13.29 -14.87
N VAL A 92 0.82 -13.13 -15.94
CA VAL A 92 0.98 -13.88 -17.20
C VAL A 92 1.85 -13.12 -18.22
N ASP A 93 1.88 -11.78 -18.13
CA ASP A 93 2.72 -10.90 -18.94
C ASP A 93 4.18 -10.84 -18.45
#